data_AF-A0AAD5X290-F1
#
_entry.id   AF-A0AAD5X290-F1
#
_cell.length_a   1.000
_cell.length_b   1.000
_cell.length_c   1.000
_cell.angle_alpha   90.00
_cell.angle_beta   90.00
_cell.angle_gamma   90.00
#
_symmetry.space_group_name_H-M   'P 1'
#
loop_
_entity.id
_entity.type
_entity.pdbx_description
1 polymer ?
#
loop_
_entity_poly.entity_id
_entity_poly.type
_entity_poly.pdbx_seq_one_letter_code
_entity_poly.pdbx_strand_id
1 'polypeptide(L)'
;MVAMYEEMKVDEAQARNAVASRAATTGNSRPHNAHDAFRIARFHRFELLDAVFQQFLETNIRRGRHYSLDDLLTVGRQKTHFSYTHDGIPYKATVFMYEGPDRDCLSIKLNNDGFEYIQKSGGYVFPRHNSDDWVWLEKRRCWDHMMYMKSILRERYPKGSAFYSMAERLDLEFFSKDSTTPDLMVTFDNGYPDIKTTSGIYDT
;
A
#
# COMPACT_ATOMS: atom_id res chain seq x y z
N MET A 1 -27.48 8.90 -11.65
CA MET A 1 -27.02 9.56 -10.40
C MET A 1 -27.38 8.81 -9.12
N VAL A 2 -28.52 8.10 -9.04
CA VAL A 2 -28.91 7.32 -7.85
C VAL A 2 -28.08 6.03 -7.68
N ALA A 3 -27.70 5.35 -8.77
CA ALA A 3 -26.87 4.13 -8.74
C ALA A 3 -25.46 4.34 -8.14
N MET A 4 -24.83 5.50 -8.38
CA MET A 4 -23.53 5.86 -7.77
C MET A 4 -23.61 6.05 -6.25
N TYR A 5 -24.76 6.45 -5.71
CA TYR A 5 -24.94 6.64 -4.27
C TYR A 5 -25.17 5.33 -3.51
N GLU A 6 -25.73 4.31 -4.17
CA GLU A 6 -25.90 2.98 -3.56
C GLU A 6 -24.60 2.17 -3.60
N GLU A 7 -23.82 2.25 -4.69
CA GLU A 7 -22.47 1.66 -4.76
C GLU A 7 -21.54 2.23 -3.68
N MET A 8 -21.66 3.53 -3.37
CA MET A 8 -20.92 4.20 -2.30
C MET A 8 -21.21 3.63 -0.90
N LYS A 9 -22.46 3.24 -0.62
CA LYS A 9 -22.87 2.70 0.68
C LYS A 9 -22.47 1.23 0.85
N VAL A 10 -22.46 0.47 -0.25
CA VAL A 10 -22.07 -0.95 -0.25
C VAL A 10 -20.54 -1.11 -0.12
N ASP A 11 -19.76 -0.24 -0.77
CA ASP A 11 -18.30 -0.14 -0.58
C ASP A 11 -17.93 0.21 0.87
N GLU A 12 -18.67 1.15 1.46
CA GLU A 12 -18.45 1.56 2.85
C GLU A 12 -18.83 0.44 3.84
N ALA A 13 -19.88 -0.35 3.57
CA ALA A 13 -20.29 -1.48 4.40
C ALA A 13 -19.32 -2.67 4.36
N GLN A 14 -18.76 -3.00 3.19
CA GLN A 14 -17.78 -4.08 3.06
C GLN A 14 -16.40 -3.68 3.62
N ALA A 15 -15.96 -2.43 3.43
CA ALA A 15 -14.76 -1.91 4.09
C ALA A 15 -14.96 -1.78 5.62
N ARG A 16 -16.16 -1.41 6.08
CA ARG A 16 -16.53 -1.46 7.50
C ARG A 16 -16.45 -2.87 8.07
N ASN A 17 -16.72 -3.92 7.30
CA ASN A 17 -16.56 -5.31 7.76
C ASN A 17 -15.10 -5.77 7.80
N ALA A 18 -14.24 -5.33 6.88
CA ALA A 18 -12.79 -5.60 6.93
C ALA A 18 -12.11 -4.84 8.11
N VAL A 19 -12.61 -3.64 8.42
CA VAL A 19 -12.20 -2.89 9.62
C VAL A 19 -12.84 -3.48 10.89
N ALA A 20 -14.09 -3.95 10.83
CA ALA A 20 -14.78 -4.59 11.95
C ALA A 20 -14.24 -6.00 12.24
N SER A 21 -13.66 -6.72 11.28
CA SER A 21 -12.96 -7.97 11.55
C SER A 21 -11.62 -7.73 12.24
N ARG A 22 -10.97 -6.57 12.01
CA ARG A 22 -9.85 -6.06 12.81
C ARG A 22 -10.29 -5.44 14.16
N ALA A 23 -11.48 -4.85 14.24
CA ALA A 23 -12.03 -4.22 15.46
C ALA A 23 -12.94 -5.14 16.30
N ALA A 24 -13.25 -6.36 15.85
CA ALA A 24 -13.97 -7.35 16.67
C ALA A 24 -13.12 -7.83 17.85
N THR A 25 -11.83 -7.48 17.87
CA THR A 25 -10.95 -7.61 19.05
C THR A 25 -11.02 -6.40 19.99
N THR A 26 -11.52 -5.24 19.53
CA THR A 26 -11.41 -3.97 20.25
C THR A 26 -12.64 -3.09 19.99
N GLY A 27 -13.63 -3.18 20.89
CA GLY A 27 -14.91 -2.51 20.75
C GLY A 27 -14.84 -1.01 20.45
N ASN A 28 -15.74 -0.61 19.55
CA ASN A 28 -16.44 0.68 19.42
C ASN A 28 -15.96 1.78 18.45
N SER A 29 -17.00 2.24 17.72
CA SER A 29 -17.38 3.59 17.27
C SER A 29 -16.75 4.25 16.02
N ARG A 30 -17.67 4.84 15.22
CA ARG A 30 -17.51 5.50 13.91
C ARG A 30 -16.59 6.73 13.95
N PRO A 31 -15.95 7.13 12.83
CA PRO A 31 -14.93 8.16 12.85
C PRO A 31 -15.52 9.58 12.88
N HIS A 32 -15.16 10.33 13.92
CA HIS A 32 -15.04 11.78 13.85
C HIS A 32 -13.73 12.13 13.08
N ASN A 33 -13.76 13.19 12.26
CA ASN A 33 -12.60 13.90 11.66
C ASN A 33 -12.21 13.61 10.19
N ALA A 34 -13.13 13.85 9.25
CA ALA A 34 -12.80 13.98 7.82
C ALA A 34 -11.74 15.08 7.52
N HIS A 35 -11.59 16.08 8.40
CA HIS A 35 -10.65 17.20 8.21
C HIS A 35 -9.18 16.80 8.41
N ASP A 36 -8.88 15.84 9.28
CA ASP A 36 -7.50 15.39 9.53
C ASP A 36 -7.02 14.44 8.42
N ALA A 37 -7.89 13.51 8.00
CA ALA A 37 -7.68 12.67 6.82
C ALA A 37 -7.43 13.50 5.54
N PHE A 38 -8.21 14.58 5.37
CA PHE A 38 -8.06 15.52 4.26
C PHE A 38 -6.70 16.21 4.24
N ARG A 39 -6.18 16.61 5.41
CA ARG A 39 -4.87 17.27 5.52
C ARG A 39 -3.73 16.29 5.26
N ILE A 40 -3.77 15.09 5.84
CA ILE A 40 -2.71 14.07 5.65
C ILE A 40 -2.60 13.68 4.17
N ALA A 41 -3.73 13.40 3.51
CA ALA A 41 -3.74 13.07 2.08
C ALA A 41 -3.13 14.19 1.21
N ARG A 42 -3.19 15.46 1.61
CA ARG A 42 -2.61 16.58 0.85
C ARG A 42 -1.08 16.64 0.91
N PHE A 43 -0.45 16.05 1.93
CA PHE A 43 1.00 16.05 2.08
C PHE A 43 1.68 14.83 1.46
N HIS A 44 0.90 13.82 1.06
CA HIS A 44 1.41 12.68 0.32
C HIS A 44 1.52 13.00 -1.17
N ARG A 45 2.67 12.66 -1.76
CA ARG A 45 2.89 12.66 -3.21
C ARG A 45 2.39 11.33 -3.79
N PHE A 46 1.09 11.16 -3.90
CA PHE A 46 0.50 9.90 -4.39
C PHE A 46 0.95 9.54 -5.81
N GLU A 47 1.25 10.52 -6.65
CA GLU A 47 1.84 10.31 -7.98
C GLU A 47 3.23 9.67 -7.90
N LEU A 48 4.03 10.06 -6.89
CA LEU A 48 5.33 9.46 -6.66
C LEU A 48 5.17 8.00 -6.22
N LEU A 49 4.23 7.71 -5.32
CA LEU A 49 3.94 6.35 -4.87
C LEU A 49 3.43 5.45 -6.00
N ASP A 50 2.62 6.01 -6.90
CA ASP A 50 2.17 5.35 -8.13
C ASP A 50 3.36 4.99 -9.04
N ALA A 51 4.27 5.95 -9.25
CA ALA A 51 5.49 5.74 -10.04
C ALA A 51 6.44 4.71 -9.40
N VAL A 52 6.59 4.70 -8.08
CA VAL A 52 7.39 3.69 -7.35
C VAL A 52 6.81 2.30 -7.58
N PHE A 53 5.49 2.14 -7.47
CA PHE A 53 4.84 0.86 -7.74
C PHE A 53 4.95 0.43 -9.20
N GLN A 54 4.79 1.37 -10.13
CA GLN A 54 5.02 1.13 -11.55
C GLN A 54 6.43 0.59 -11.79
N GLN A 55 7.45 1.30 -11.32
CA GLN A 55 8.84 0.91 -11.54
C GLN A 55 9.19 -0.40 -10.81
N PHE A 56 8.57 -0.70 -9.66
CA PHE A 56 8.64 -2.03 -9.06
C PHE A 56 8.12 -3.11 -10.02
N LEU A 57 6.92 -2.95 -10.58
CA LEU A 57 6.39 -3.94 -11.51
C LEU A 57 7.20 -4.04 -12.81
N GLU A 58 7.85 -2.97 -13.26
CA GLU A 58 8.68 -2.98 -14.47
C GLU A 58 10.09 -3.57 -14.25
N THR A 59 10.65 -3.42 -13.05
CA THR A 59 12.09 -3.68 -12.81
C THR A 59 12.38 -4.70 -11.72
N ASN A 60 11.35 -5.26 -11.06
CA ASN A 60 11.59 -6.26 -10.02
C ASN A 60 12.34 -7.47 -10.59
N ILE A 61 13.38 -7.90 -9.89
CA ILE A 61 14.21 -9.05 -10.23
C ILE A 61 14.38 -9.91 -8.99
N ARG A 62 14.16 -11.21 -9.17
CA ARG A 62 14.53 -12.25 -8.21
C ARG A 62 15.20 -13.38 -8.95
N ARG A 63 16.38 -13.80 -8.46
CA ARG A 63 17.17 -14.90 -9.05
C ARG A 63 17.39 -14.73 -10.56
N GLY A 64 17.64 -13.50 -11.00
CA GLY A 64 17.90 -13.17 -12.41
C GLY A 64 16.67 -13.15 -13.32
N ARG A 65 15.45 -13.30 -12.77
CA ARG A 65 14.19 -13.24 -13.52
C ARG A 65 13.31 -12.10 -13.04
N HIS A 66 12.65 -11.45 -13.99
CA HIS A 66 11.58 -10.48 -13.76
C HIS A 66 10.23 -11.16 -13.51
N TYR A 67 9.41 -10.60 -12.62
CA TYR A 67 8.09 -11.13 -12.26
C TYR A 67 6.99 -10.13 -12.61
N SER A 68 6.00 -10.59 -13.37
CA SER A 68 4.75 -9.86 -13.61
C SER A 68 3.85 -9.85 -12.37
N LEU A 69 2.81 -9.02 -12.35
CA LEU A 69 1.80 -9.05 -11.28
C LEU A 69 1.17 -10.45 -11.13
N ASP A 70 0.92 -11.15 -12.24
CA ASP A 70 0.41 -12.53 -12.22
C ASP A 70 1.39 -13.51 -11.58
N ASP A 71 2.68 -13.38 -11.88
CA ASP A 71 3.70 -14.21 -11.21
C ASP A 71 3.73 -13.91 -9.69
N LEU A 72 3.59 -12.65 -9.29
CA LEU A 72 3.60 -12.24 -7.89
C LEU A 72 2.41 -12.79 -7.09
N LEU A 73 1.24 -12.95 -7.72
CA LEU A 73 0.05 -13.56 -7.09
C LEU A 73 0.24 -15.04 -6.71
N THR A 74 1.25 -15.69 -7.29
CA THR A 74 1.60 -17.09 -6.99
C THR A 74 2.73 -17.22 -5.97
N VAL A 75 3.26 -16.11 -5.45
CA VAL A 75 4.29 -16.13 -4.41
C VAL A 75 3.70 -16.76 -3.15
N GLY A 76 4.40 -17.75 -2.61
CA GLY A 76 3.96 -18.46 -1.42
C GLY A 76 3.96 -17.60 -0.15
N ARG A 77 3.65 -18.25 0.97
CA ARG A 77 3.56 -17.59 2.29
C ARG A 77 4.89 -17.13 2.88
N GLN A 78 6.01 -17.54 2.29
CA GLN A 78 7.35 -17.15 2.75
C GLN A 78 7.71 -15.74 2.24
N LYS A 79 8.21 -14.91 3.15
CA LYS A 79 8.80 -13.60 2.82
C LYS A 79 9.85 -13.75 1.74
N THR A 80 9.56 -13.15 0.60
CA THR A 80 10.40 -13.19 -0.58
C THR A 80 10.88 -11.79 -0.89
N HIS A 81 12.18 -11.65 -1.18
CA HIS A 81 12.74 -10.36 -1.53
C HIS A 81 12.98 -10.23 -3.02
N PHE A 82 12.67 -9.05 -3.54
CA PHE A 82 12.88 -8.65 -4.92
C PHE A 82 13.73 -7.38 -4.93
N SER A 83 14.77 -7.36 -5.74
CA SER A 83 15.45 -6.09 -6.04
C SER A 83 14.64 -5.37 -7.11
N TYR A 84 14.49 -4.06 -7.02
CA TYR A 84 13.87 -3.23 -8.06
C TYR A 84 14.60 -1.90 -8.13
N THR A 85 14.40 -1.13 -9.19
CA THR A 85 15.03 0.18 -9.36
C THR A 85 13.96 1.26 -9.35
N HIS A 86 14.20 2.34 -8.61
CA HIS A 86 13.42 3.56 -8.76
C HIS A 86 14.31 4.78 -8.99
N ASP A 87 14.04 5.53 -10.05
CA ASP A 87 14.84 6.69 -10.50
C ASP A 87 16.36 6.38 -10.55
N GLY A 88 16.71 5.19 -11.02
CA GLY A 88 18.09 4.72 -11.13
C GLY A 88 18.72 4.22 -9.82
N ILE A 89 18.01 4.31 -8.69
CA ILE A 89 18.47 3.87 -7.37
C ILE A 89 17.92 2.46 -7.08
N PRO A 90 18.75 1.48 -6.68
CA PRO A 90 18.30 0.15 -6.34
C PRO A 90 17.61 0.12 -4.97
N TYR A 91 16.53 -0.65 -4.88
CA TYR A 91 15.76 -0.88 -3.66
C TYR A 91 15.41 -2.37 -3.51
N LYS A 92 14.93 -2.71 -2.31
CA LYS A 92 14.46 -4.04 -1.97
C LYS A 92 12.99 -4.00 -1.60
N ALA A 93 12.19 -4.80 -2.27
CA ALA A 93 10.80 -5.07 -1.92
C ALA A 93 10.69 -6.38 -1.15
N THR A 94 9.68 -6.49 -0.30
CA THR A 94 9.31 -7.75 0.35
C THR A 94 7.91 -8.15 -0.10
N VAL A 95 7.77 -9.33 -0.68
CA VAL A 95 6.52 -9.87 -1.19
C VAL A 95 6.21 -11.20 -0.50
N PHE A 96 4.98 -11.38 -0.03
CA PHE A 96 4.52 -12.63 0.55
C PHE A 96 3.00 -12.70 0.61
N MET A 97 2.48 -13.93 0.60
CA MET A 97 1.08 -14.20 0.91
C MET A 97 0.89 -14.31 2.43
N TYR A 98 -0.18 -13.75 2.97
CA TYR A 98 -0.62 -14.04 4.33
C TYR A 98 -2.12 -14.33 4.35
N GLU A 99 -2.55 -15.10 5.36
CA GLU A 99 -3.95 -15.44 5.55
C GLU A 99 -4.66 -14.26 6.20
N GLY A 100 -5.54 -13.60 5.44
CA GLY A 100 -6.40 -12.54 5.95
C GLY A 100 -7.66 -13.11 6.62
N PRO A 101 -8.47 -12.26 7.28
CA PRO A 101 -9.68 -12.70 7.97
C PRO A 101 -10.70 -13.36 7.03
N ASP A 102 -10.80 -12.84 5.81
CA ASP A 102 -11.81 -13.28 4.83
C ASP A 102 -11.20 -14.09 3.67
N ARG A 103 -9.93 -13.83 3.32
CA ARG A 103 -9.20 -14.51 2.24
C ARG A 103 -7.69 -14.26 2.33
N ASP A 104 -6.92 -15.04 1.57
CA ASP A 104 -5.50 -14.80 1.38
C ASP A 104 -5.24 -13.40 0.79
N CYS A 105 -4.16 -12.76 1.23
CA CYS A 105 -3.75 -11.43 0.80
C CYS A 105 -2.28 -11.42 0.38
N LEU A 106 -2.02 -10.96 -0.84
CA LEU A 106 -0.68 -10.68 -1.33
C LEU A 106 -0.21 -9.35 -0.75
N SER A 107 0.83 -9.38 0.07
CA SER A 107 1.51 -8.18 0.56
C SER A 107 2.71 -7.85 -0.30
N ILE A 108 2.81 -6.61 -0.79
CA ILE A 108 3.98 -6.03 -1.44
C ILE A 108 4.43 -4.84 -0.59
N LYS A 109 5.62 -4.94 0.01
CA LYS A 109 6.22 -3.88 0.82
C LYS A 109 7.35 -3.20 0.05
N LEU A 110 7.27 -1.88 -0.09
CA LEU A 110 8.19 -1.02 -0.82
C LEU A 110 8.82 -0.02 0.16
N ASN A 111 10.15 -0.07 0.30
CA ASN A 111 10.91 0.78 1.22
C ASN A 111 11.05 2.22 0.68
N ASN A 112 10.90 3.25 1.53
CA ASN A 112 10.58 4.62 1.13
C ASN A 112 11.57 5.75 1.52
N ASP A 113 12.78 5.45 2.00
CA ASP A 113 13.71 6.47 2.53
C ASP A 113 14.52 7.23 1.45
N GLY A 114 14.64 6.68 0.23
CA GLY A 114 15.26 7.38 -0.90
C GLY A 114 14.27 8.15 -1.80
N PHE A 115 12.97 8.14 -1.47
CA PHE A 115 11.95 8.97 -2.12
C PHE A 115 11.86 10.29 -1.35
N GLU A 116 12.87 11.15 -1.53
CA GLU A 116 13.27 12.33 -0.74
C GLU A 116 12.17 13.38 -0.39
N TYR A 117 10.90 13.18 -0.76
CA TYR A 117 9.86 14.20 -0.74
C TYR A 117 8.46 13.76 -0.29
N ILE A 118 8.33 12.77 0.58
CA ILE A 118 7.10 12.70 1.40
C ILE A 118 7.37 13.56 2.64
N GLN A 119 6.78 14.76 2.70
CA GLN A 119 6.94 15.64 3.85
C GLN A 119 6.14 15.05 5.02
N LYS A 120 6.83 14.26 5.87
CA LYS A 120 6.21 13.31 6.81
C LYS A 120 5.63 13.90 8.09
N SER A 121 5.97 15.13 8.47
CA SER A 121 5.20 15.90 9.46
C SER A 121 5.79 17.29 9.64
N GLY A 122 5.00 18.33 9.36
CA GLY A 122 5.22 19.62 10.01
C GLY A 122 4.74 19.53 11.46
N GLY A 123 5.50 18.91 12.36
CA GLY A 123 5.41 19.09 13.83
C GLY A 123 4.02 19.04 14.50
N TYR A 124 3.04 18.32 13.95
CA TYR A 124 1.67 18.30 14.50
C TYR A 124 1.36 16.94 15.13
N VAL A 125 1.13 16.96 16.45
CA VAL A 125 0.64 15.81 17.22
C VAL A 125 -0.87 15.73 17.00
N PHE A 126 -1.33 14.74 16.24
CA PHE A 126 -2.77 14.53 16.02
C PHE A 126 -3.38 13.71 17.18
N PRO A 127 -4.63 13.99 17.57
CA PRO A 127 -5.34 13.15 18.53
C PRO A 127 -5.55 11.75 17.92
N ARG A 128 -5.13 10.73 18.67
CA ARG A 128 -5.18 9.31 18.28
C ARG A 128 -6.60 8.91 17.90
N HIS A 129 -6.74 8.16 16.80
CA HIS A 129 -7.97 7.47 16.42
C HIS A 129 -7.70 5.98 16.29
N ASN A 130 -8.45 5.20 17.07
CA ASN A 130 -8.23 3.80 17.42
C ASN A 130 -6.90 3.59 18.16
N SER A 131 -6.80 2.58 19.01
CA SER A 131 -5.66 2.34 19.90
C SER A 131 -4.29 2.12 19.20
N ASP A 132 -4.25 2.18 17.87
CA ASP A 132 -3.18 1.63 17.03
C ASP A 132 -2.57 2.67 16.06
N ASP A 133 -2.89 3.97 16.20
CA ASP A 133 -2.27 5.09 15.45
C ASP A 133 -2.47 5.07 13.91
N TRP A 134 -3.61 4.57 13.41
CA TRP A 134 -3.96 4.54 11.98
C TRP A 134 -5.05 5.56 11.59
N VAL A 135 -4.92 6.16 10.41
CA VAL A 135 -5.86 7.13 9.83
C VAL A 135 -6.30 6.67 8.45
N TRP A 136 -7.62 6.65 8.21
CA TRP A 136 -8.19 6.37 6.89
C TRP A 136 -8.11 7.61 5.99
N LEU A 137 -7.62 7.46 4.76
CA LEU A 137 -7.47 8.57 3.82
C LEU A 137 -8.64 8.66 2.83
N GLU A 138 -8.95 9.89 2.41
CA GLU A 138 -10.06 10.14 1.49
C GLU A 138 -9.81 9.48 0.11
N LYS A 139 -10.68 8.54 -0.27
CA LYS A 139 -10.61 7.71 -1.49
C LYS A 139 -10.29 8.51 -2.76
N ARG A 140 -11.01 9.60 -3.01
CA ARG A 140 -10.84 10.44 -4.21
C ARG A 140 -9.43 11.01 -4.31
N ARG A 141 -8.90 11.54 -3.20
CA ARG A 141 -7.56 12.15 -3.16
C ARG A 141 -6.42 11.15 -3.31
N CYS A 142 -6.64 9.88 -3.00
CA CYS A 142 -5.62 8.86 -3.23
C CYS A 142 -5.69 8.42 -4.71
N TRP A 143 -6.88 8.07 -5.18
CA TRP A 143 -7.04 7.42 -6.49
C TRP A 143 -7.04 8.35 -7.70
N ASP A 144 -7.32 9.63 -7.52
CA ASP A 144 -7.20 10.62 -8.61
C ASP A 144 -5.73 10.94 -8.94
N HIS A 145 -4.79 10.49 -8.10
CA HIS A 145 -3.35 10.71 -8.28
C HIS A 145 -2.56 9.40 -8.53
N MET A 146 -3.23 8.24 -8.49
CA MET A 146 -2.62 6.92 -8.70
C MET A 146 -3.14 6.26 -9.99
N MET A 147 -2.83 6.88 -11.13
CA MET A 147 -3.40 6.51 -12.43
C MET A 147 -2.89 5.17 -12.94
N TYR A 148 -1.62 4.85 -12.72
CA TYR A 148 -1.04 3.59 -13.14
C TYR A 148 -1.64 2.42 -12.37
N MET A 149 -1.61 2.45 -11.03
CA MET A 149 -2.29 1.46 -10.19
C MET A 149 -3.76 1.29 -10.59
N LYS A 150 -4.49 2.40 -10.78
CA LYS A 150 -5.89 2.35 -11.21
C LYS A 150 -6.07 1.68 -12.56
N SER A 151 -5.17 1.91 -13.53
CA SER A 151 -5.27 1.32 -14.86
C SER A 151 -5.08 -0.20 -14.86
N ILE A 152 -4.16 -0.73 -14.04
CA ILE A 152 -3.80 -2.15 -14.06
C ILE A 152 -4.56 -2.98 -13.01
N LEU A 153 -4.99 -2.37 -11.91
CA LEU A 153 -5.64 -3.09 -10.80
C LEU A 153 -7.15 -3.08 -10.93
N ARG A 154 -7.78 -2.06 -11.54
CA ARG A 154 -9.24 -1.83 -11.46
C ARG A 154 -10.09 -3.00 -11.94
N GLU A 155 -9.63 -3.77 -12.93
CA GLU A 155 -10.40 -4.90 -13.45
C GLU A 155 -10.52 -6.05 -12.42
N ARG A 156 -9.42 -6.36 -11.73
CA ARG A 156 -9.33 -7.43 -10.72
C ARG A 156 -9.73 -6.96 -9.33
N TYR A 157 -9.42 -5.71 -9.03
CA TYR A 157 -9.60 -5.05 -7.73
C TYR A 157 -10.46 -3.79 -7.89
N PRO A 158 -11.79 -3.94 -8.00
CA PRO A 158 -12.69 -2.80 -8.22
C PRO A 158 -12.78 -1.85 -7.02
N LYS A 159 -12.35 -2.30 -5.84
CA LYS A 159 -12.41 -1.55 -4.59
C LYS A 159 -11.02 -1.42 -3.99
N GLY A 160 -10.77 -0.28 -3.37
CA GLY A 160 -9.55 -0.07 -2.60
C GLY A 160 -9.69 1.03 -1.56
N SER A 161 -8.85 0.93 -0.54
CA SER A 161 -8.76 1.83 0.62
C SER A 161 -7.30 2.21 0.87
N ALA A 162 -7.07 3.40 1.44
CA ALA A 162 -5.75 3.88 1.82
C ALA A 162 -5.73 4.22 3.31
N PHE A 163 -4.69 3.79 4.00
CA PHE A 163 -4.50 3.98 5.44
C PHE A 163 -3.09 4.51 5.70
N TYR A 164 -2.99 5.51 6.58
CA TYR A 164 -1.73 6.06 7.03
C TYR A 164 -1.52 5.74 8.50
N SER A 165 -0.37 5.19 8.87
CA SER A 165 0.06 5.04 10.25
C SER A 165 0.96 6.20 10.65
N MET A 166 0.80 6.69 11.89
CA MET A 166 1.70 7.69 12.46
C MET A 166 3.15 7.19 12.63
N ALA A 167 3.40 5.89 12.44
CA ALA A 167 4.74 5.32 12.26
C ALA A 167 5.32 5.54 10.84
N GLU A 168 4.77 6.51 10.08
CA GLU A 168 5.22 6.92 8.73
C GLU A 168 5.06 5.86 7.64
N ARG A 169 4.01 5.04 7.78
CA ARG A 169 3.68 3.96 6.84
C ARG A 169 2.36 4.25 6.13
N LEU A 170 2.31 4.04 4.82
CA LEU A 170 1.08 4.07 4.04
C LEU A 170 0.75 2.66 3.54
N ASP A 171 -0.46 2.19 3.83
CA ASP A 171 -1.00 0.95 3.30
C ASP A 171 -2.14 1.23 2.32
N LEU A 172 -2.05 0.63 1.14
CA LEU A 172 -3.12 0.58 0.15
C LEU A 172 -3.65 -0.83 0.08
N GLU A 173 -4.92 -1.02 0.44
CA GLU A 173 -5.61 -2.30 0.36
C GLU A 173 -6.52 -2.31 -0.86
N PHE A 174 -6.47 -3.39 -1.63
CA PHE A 174 -7.21 -3.61 -2.86
C PHE A 174 -7.97 -4.93 -2.75
N PHE A 175 -9.29 -4.86 -2.89
CA PHE A 175 -10.17 -6.01 -2.66
C PHE A 175 -10.54 -6.67 -3.97
N SER A 176 -10.28 -7.98 -4.05
CA SER A 176 -10.52 -8.77 -5.24
C SER A 176 -12.02 -8.88 -5.55
N LYS A 177 -12.34 -8.81 -6.85
CA LYS A 177 -13.69 -9.01 -7.39
C LYS A 177 -14.20 -10.44 -7.19
N ASP A 178 -13.30 -11.43 -7.16
CA ASP A 178 -13.63 -12.85 -7.06
C ASP A 178 -12.96 -13.52 -5.85
N SER A 179 -13.46 -14.69 -5.47
CA SER A 179 -12.99 -15.44 -4.30
C SER A 179 -11.72 -16.25 -4.56
N THR A 180 -11.25 -16.32 -5.81
CA THR A 180 -10.09 -17.12 -6.21
C THR A 180 -8.81 -16.30 -6.25
N THR A 181 -8.95 -15.00 -6.47
CA THR A 181 -7.86 -14.03 -6.50
C THR A 181 -7.67 -13.47 -5.09
N PRO A 182 -6.44 -13.51 -4.53
CA PRO A 182 -6.16 -12.94 -3.23
C PRO A 182 -6.33 -11.42 -3.26
N ASP A 183 -6.66 -10.85 -2.10
CA ASP A 183 -6.60 -9.40 -1.92
C ASP A 183 -5.16 -8.91 -2.08
N LEU A 184 -4.97 -7.63 -2.38
CA LEU A 184 -3.65 -7.04 -2.57
C LEU A 184 -3.44 -5.92 -1.55
N MET A 185 -2.33 -5.97 -0.82
CA MET A 185 -1.89 -4.90 0.07
C MET A 185 -0.53 -4.37 -0.41
N VAL A 186 -0.49 -3.10 -0.82
CA VAL A 186 0.75 -2.38 -1.14
C VAL A 186 1.10 -1.47 0.03
N THR A 187 2.22 -1.75 0.67
CA THR A 187 2.73 -0.99 1.81
C THR A 187 3.94 -0.16 1.38
N PHE A 188 3.92 1.12 1.67
CA PHE A 188 5.06 2.02 1.58
C PHE A 188 5.57 2.32 2.99
N ASP A 189 6.76 1.83 3.32
CA ASP A 189 7.34 1.85 4.68
C ASP A 189 8.76 2.43 4.67
N ASN A 190 9.24 2.92 5.80
CA ASN A 190 10.60 3.46 5.94
C ASN A 190 11.66 2.40 5.59
N GLY A 191 12.67 2.80 4.80
CA GLY A 191 13.83 1.95 4.53
C GLY A 191 14.74 2.45 3.42
N TYR A 192 16.00 2.06 3.47
CA TYR A 192 17.07 2.60 2.64
C TYR A 192 17.18 1.92 1.25
N PRO A 193 17.80 2.59 0.27
CA PRO A 193 18.27 1.95 -0.96
C PRO A 193 19.08 0.68 -0.69
N ASP A 194 18.93 -0.33 -1.56
CA ASP A 194 19.71 -1.57 -1.54
C ASP A 194 21.09 -1.32 -2.16
N ILE A 195 21.90 -0.50 -1.48
CA ILE A 195 23.30 -0.29 -1.83
C ILE A 195 24.02 -1.58 -1.46
N LYS A 196 24.08 -2.52 -2.41
CA LYS A 196 25.08 -3.58 -2.33
C LYS A 196 26.43 -2.89 -2.35
N THR A 197 27.03 -2.69 -1.19
CA THR A 197 28.43 -2.29 -1.09
C THR A 197 29.20 -3.26 -1.96
N THR A 198 29.79 -2.75 -3.03
CA THR A 198 30.86 -3.41 -3.78
C THR A 198 32.05 -3.56 -2.83
N SER A 199 31.95 -4.48 -1.88
CA SER A 199 33.04 -4.96 -1.05
C SER A 199 33.87 -5.88 -1.92
N GLY A 200 34.67 -5.31 -2.82
CA GLY A 200 35.43 -6.11 -3.78
C GLY A 200 36.23 -5.31 -4.79
N ILE A 201 36.91 -4.22 -4.39
CA ILE A 201 38.12 -3.74 -5.09
C ILE A 201 39.04 -3.07 -4.05
N TYR A 202 39.71 -3.88 -3.23
CA TYR A 202 41.04 -3.56 -2.68
C TYR A 202 41.76 -4.90 -2.47
N ASP A 203 42.16 -5.52 -3.57
CA ASP A 203 43.31 -6.42 -3.60
C ASP A 203 44.43 -5.67 -4.33
N THR A 204 45.38 -5.15 -3.56
CA THR A 204 46.76 -4.87 -3.98
C THR A 204 47.68 -5.28 -2.84
#